data_AF-A0A3C0GHF2-F1
#
_entry.id   AF-A0A3C0GHF2-F1
#
_cell.length_a   1.000
_cell.length_b   1.000
_cell.length_c   1.000
_cell.angle_alpha   90.00
_cell.angle_beta   90.00
_cell.angle_gamma   90.00
#
_symmetry.space_group_name_H-M   'P 1'
#
loop_
_entity.id
_entity.type
_entity.pdbx_description
1 polymer ?
#
loop_
_entity_poly.entity_id
_entity_poly.type
_entity_poly.pdbx_seq_one_letter_code
_entity_poly.pdbx_strand_id
1 'polypeptide(L)'
;RYTTDSKDPFWTECIIVNPGTDIFLDEDYFSKYQNLKVVGTPSTGVNHLDMDYLNSRNIDVKCLLDNRDVLENIHASAEFTWLHIMNAFRRFIPAVNNVHKWRDDENERFLRSNELAGKTIGIVGLGRIGRKIARYAEAFGMNVEYYDPYVTNSQYKRVFSLTGLQKADILSISCYLTDETKGLISNGVLDNFKEDLIVVNTSRGETVDEDYIYDLV
;
A
#
# COMPACT_ATOMS: atom_id res chain seq x y z
N ARG A 1 6.60 16.34 27.06
CA ARG A 1 7.43 17.41 26.48
C ARG A 1 8.29 16.77 25.40
N TYR A 2 7.81 16.74 24.16
CA TYR A 2 8.62 16.29 23.02
C TYR A 2 9.32 17.54 22.49
N THR A 3 10.61 17.65 22.76
CA THR A 3 11.40 18.82 22.42
C THR A 3 11.74 18.81 20.94
N THR A 4 11.19 19.75 20.19
CA THR A 4 11.69 20.18 18.87
C THR A 4 12.86 21.17 19.00
N ASP A 5 13.60 21.18 20.12
CA ASP A 5 14.50 22.30 20.46
C ASP A 5 15.75 21.94 21.28
N SER A 6 16.45 20.84 20.98
CA SER A 6 17.87 20.71 21.39
C SER A 6 18.77 20.64 20.16
N LYS A 7 19.32 21.79 19.78
CA LYS A 7 20.22 22.01 18.62
C LYS A 7 21.62 21.40 18.77
N ASP A 8 21.85 20.50 19.73
CA ASP A 8 23.14 19.84 19.90
C ASP A 8 23.00 18.32 19.66
N PRO A 9 23.42 17.85 18.47
CA PRO A 9 23.46 16.43 18.15
C PRO A 9 24.27 15.60 19.15
N PHE A 10 25.26 16.20 19.82
CA PHE A 10 26.15 15.49 20.72
C PHE A 10 25.40 14.87 21.90
N TRP A 11 24.51 15.60 22.58
CA TRP A 11 23.81 15.13 23.79
C TRP A 11 22.51 14.37 23.53
N THR A 12 22.13 14.21 22.27
CA THR A 12 20.82 13.64 21.92
C THR A 12 20.86 12.11 22.03
N GLU A 13 20.07 11.56 22.96
CA GLU A 13 19.96 10.11 23.17
C GLU A 13 18.76 9.47 22.46
N CYS A 14 17.75 10.27 22.09
CA CYS A 14 16.54 9.80 21.42
C CYS A 14 16.06 10.81 20.39
N ILE A 15 15.68 10.34 19.21
CA ILE A 15 15.07 11.15 18.16
C ILE A 15 13.77 10.50 17.66
N ILE A 16 12.81 11.34 17.27
CA ILE A 16 11.63 10.91 16.54
C ILE A 16 11.77 11.43 15.12
N VAL A 17 11.75 10.53 14.15
CA VAL A 17 11.89 10.84 12.72
C VAL A 17 10.58 10.57 12.01
N ASN A 18 10.25 11.38 11.01
CA ASN A 18 9.05 11.21 10.21
C ASN A 18 9.41 10.45 8.92
N PRO A 19 8.67 9.40 8.52
CA PRO A 19 8.77 8.83 7.17
C PRO A 19 8.30 9.86 6.12
N GLY A 20 9.19 10.76 5.72
CA GLY A 20 8.98 11.59 4.52
C GLY A 20 8.97 10.72 3.26
N THR A 21 8.39 11.22 2.17
CA THR A 21 8.29 10.48 0.90
C THR A 21 9.65 10.20 0.24
N ASP A 22 10.64 11.08 0.45
CA ASP A 22 11.93 11.05 -0.26
C ASP A 22 13.13 11.16 0.69
N ILE A 23 12.94 10.81 1.95
CA ILE A 23 13.98 10.98 2.97
C ILE A 23 14.48 9.58 3.36
N PHE A 24 15.67 9.23 2.87
CA PHE A 24 16.44 8.15 3.45
C PHE A 24 17.41 8.75 4.49
N LEU A 25 17.29 8.32 5.73
CA LEU A 25 18.18 8.73 6.81
C LEU A 25 19.31 7.72 6.89
N ASP A 26 20.47 8.12 6.40
CA ASP A 26 21.68 7.32 6.27
C ASP A 26 22.66 7.54 7.43
N GLU A 27 23.82 6.89 7.33
CA GLU A 27 24.97 7.13 8.20
C GLU A 27 25.32 8.63 8.32
N ASP A 28 25.29 9.41 7.23
CA ASP A 28 25.60 10.85 7.25
C ASP A 28 24.60 11.64 8.10
N TYR A 29 23.36 11.19 8.19
CA TYR A 29 22.37 11.73 9.10
C TYR A 29 22.65 11.32 10.56
N PHE A 30 22.79 10.03 10.83
CA PHE A 30 22.84 9.50 12.20
C PHE A 30 24.21 9.65 12.90
N SER A 31 25.31 9.74 12.15
CA SER A 31 26.67 9.92 12.67
C SER A 31 26.85 11.22 13.47
N LYS A 32 26.02 12.23 13.18
CA LYS A 32 25.97 13.49 13.92
C LYS A 32 25.56 13.28 15.38
N TYR A 33 24.78 12.25 15.68
CA TYR A 33 24.23 11.97 17.00
C TYR A 33 25.08 10.92 17.74
N GLN A 34 26.17 11.36 18.38
CA GLN A 34 27.15 10.45 18.98
C GLN A 34 26.60 9.63 20.16
N ASN A 35 25.71 10.21 20.96
CA ASN A 35 25.10 9.56 22.11
C ASN A 35 23.72 8.94 21.81
N LEU A 36 23.35 8.81 20.53
CA LEU A 36 22.05 8.27 20.14
C LEU A 36 21.88 6.83 20.62
N LYS A 37 20.75 6.54 21.25
CA LYS A 37 20.38 5.22 21.79
C LYS A 37 19.07 4.70 21.21
N VAL A 38 18.14 5.60 20.86
CA VAL A 38 16.81 5.25 20.36
C VAL A 38 16.38 6.11 19.17
N VAL A 39 15.82 5.48 18.14
CA VAL A 39 15.13 6.15 17.03
C VAL A 39 13.67 5.71 17.02
N GLY A 40 12.75 6.65 17.21
CA GLY A 40 11.33 6.43 17.06
C GLY A 40 10.85 6.87 15.68
N THR A 41 10.00 6.08 15.03
CA THR A 41 9.29 6.49 13.81
C THR A 41 7.80 6.19 13.92
N PRO A 42 6.90 7.14 13.61
CA PRO A 42 5.45 6.92 13.58
C PRO A 42 5.02 6.21 12.28
N SER A 43 5.75 5.16 11.89
CA SER A 43 5.55 4.39 10.67
C SER A 43 5.32 2.91 10.97
N THR A 44 4.70 2.19 10.05
CA THR A 44 4.58 0.73 10.07
C THR A 44 5.70 0.04 9.28
N GLY A 45 6.81 0.72 9.00
CA GLY A 45 7.93 0.19 8.24
C GLY A 45 9.14 1.12 8.31
N VAL A 46 10.33 0.57 8.17
CA VAL A 46 11.60 1.25 8.48
C VAL A 46 12.49 1.50 7.25
N ASN A 47 11.95 1.34 6.04
CA ASN A 47 12.70 1.45 4.78
C ASN A 47 13.39 2.80 4.54
N HIS A 48 12.99 3.83 5.28
CA HIS A 48 13.55 5.18 5.22
C HIS A 48 14.72 5.39 6.19
N LEU A 49 15.16 4.33 6.89
CA LEU A 49 16.23 4.34 7.86
C LEU A 49 17.32 3.35 7.44
N ASP A 50 18.57 3.74 7.55
CA ASP A 50 19.71 2.84 7.44
C ASP A 50 19.77 1.93 8.67
N MET A 51 19.04 0.81 8.59
CA MET A 51 18.96 -0.17 9.67
C MET A 51 20.31 -0.83 9.92
N ASP A 52 21.15 -1.02 8.90
CA ASP A 52 22.46 -1.64 9.06
C ASP A 52 23.38 -0.74 9.90
N TYR A 53 23.41 0.56 9.60
CA TYR A 53 24.12 1.54 10.40
C TYR A 53 23.60 1.61 11.85
N LEU A 54 22.27 1.73 12.02
CA LEU A 54 21.66 1.82 13.35
C LEU A 54 21.95 0.57 14.20
N ASN A 55 21.84 -0.62 13.59
CA ASN A 55 22.17 -1.88 14.23
C ASN A 55 23.66 -1.96 14.61
N SER A 56 24.57 -1.52 13.73
CA SER A 56 26.01 -1.52 14.00
C SER A 56 26.41 -0.69 15.23
N ARG A 57 25.61 0.33 15.56
CA ARG A 57 25.77 1.21 16.73
C ARG A 57 24.95 0.80 17.94
N ASN A 58 24.24 -0.33 17.90
CA ASN A 58 23.31 -0.79 18.94
C ASN A 58 22.23 0.24 19.27
N ILE A 59 21.73 0.96 18.26
CA ILE A 59 20.65 1.94 18.41
C ILE A 59 19.32 1.21 18.24
N ASP A 60 18.43 1.33 19.24
CA ASP A 60 17.12 0.68 19.24
C ASP A 60 16.12 1.47 18.38
N VAL A 61 15.46 0.78 17.45
CA VAL A 61 14.46 1.40 16.56
C VAL A 61 13.07 1.02 17.02
N LYS A 62 12.25 2.02 17.34
CA LYS A 62 10.84 1.87 17.72
C LYS A 62 9.94 2.31 16.58
N CYS A 63 9.04 1.43 16.16
CA CYS A 63 8.06 1.74 15.14
C CYS A 63 6.67 1.23 15.54
N LEU A 64 5.63 1.62 14.79
CA LEU A 64 4.26 1.23 15.14
C LEU A 64 4.02 -0.29 15.01
N LEU A 65 4.86 -1.02 14.25
CA LEU A 65 4.78 -2.50 14.18
C LEU A 65 4.97 -3.18 15.53
N ASP A 66 5.65 -2.52 16.48
CA ASP A 66 5.85 -3.03 17.84
C ASP A 66 4.55 -3.12 18.64
N ASN A 67 3.48 -2.44 18.18
CA ASN A 67 2.19 -2.36 18.87
C ASN A 67 1.03 -2.88 17.99
N ARG A 68 1.06 -4.18 17.70
CA ARG A 68 0.15 -4.84 16.74
C ARG A 68 -1.33 -4.67 17.06
N ASP A 69 -1.71 -4.67 18.34
CA ASP A 69 -3.12 -4.54 18.75
C ASP A 69 -3.71 -3.17 18.38
N VAL A 70 -2.90 -2.11 18.50
CA VAL A 70 -3.29 -0.77 18.06
C VAL A 70 -3.42 -0.74 16.54
N LEU A 71 -2.47 -1.35 15.82
CA LEU A 71 -2.48 -1.39 14.36
C LEU A 71 -3.72 -2.06 13.79
N GLU A 72 -4.20 -3.16 14.40
CA GLU A 72 -5.39 -3.88 13.95
C GLU A 72 -6.65 -3.01 13.90
N ASN A 73 -6.71 -1.93 14.71
CA ASN A 73 -7.81 -0.97 14.72
C ASN A 73 -7.61 0.21 13.76
N ILE A 74 -6.50 0.27 13.01
CA ILE A 74 -6.27 1.32 12.01
C ILE A 74 -6.86 0.92 10.66
N HIS A 75 -7.77 1.75 10.14
CA HIS A 75 -8.48 1.52 8.87
C HIS A 75 -7.99 2.39 7.71
N ALA A 76 -7.30 3.50 7.99
CA ALA A 76 -7.00 4.57 7.03
C ALA A 76 -6.44 4.07 5.67
N SER A 77 -5.43 3.18 5.67
CA SER A 77 -4.88 2.66 4.41
C SER A 77 -5.90 1.83 3.63
N ALA A 78 -6.67 0.96 4.29
CA ALA A 78 -7.67 0.14 3.62
C ALA A 78 -8.83 0.98 3.07
N GLU A 79 -9.27 2.01 3.80
CA GLU A 79 -10.28 2.96 3.35
C GLU A 79 -9.77 3.77 2.14
N PHE A 80 -8.51 4.19 2.17
CA PHE A 80 -7.90 4.91 1.05
C PHE A 80 -7.75 4.02 -0.19
N THR A 81 -7.34 2.76 -0.04
CA THR A 81 -7.37 1.77 -1.14
C THR A 81 -8.77 1.64 -1.71
N TRP A 82 -9.78 1.52 -0.84
CA TRP A 82 -11.18 1.38 -1.26
C TRP A 82 -11.68 2.62 -2.01
N LEU A 83 -11.31 3.81 -1.57
CA LEU A 83 -11.59 5.07 -2.27
C LEU A 83 -11.01 5.06 -3.70
N HIS A 84 -9.76 4.63 -3.88
CA HIS A 84 -9.15 4.52 -5.21
C HIS A 84 -9.88 3.52 -6.10
N ILE A 85 -10.25 2.35 -5.56
CA ILE A 85 -11.05 1.35 -6.27
C ILE A 85 -12.38 1.97 -6.74
N MET A 86 -13.11 2.62 -5.83
CA MET A 86 -14.39 3.26 -6.17
C MET A 86 -14.23 4.37 -7.21
N ASN A 87 -13.18 5.20 -7.08
CA ASN A 87 -12.91 6.30 -8.00
C ASN A 87 -12.64 5.80 -9.42
N ALA A 88 -11.83 4.75 -9.56
CA ALA A 88 -11.53 4.12 -10.83
C ALA A 88 -12.79 3.47 -11.44
N PHE A 89 -13.46 2.61 -10.68
CA PHE A 89 -14.58 1.81 -11.18
C PHE A 89 -15.81 2.66 -11.52
N ARG A 90 -16.07 3.73 -10.76
CA ARG A 90 -17.23 4.63 -10.95
C ARG A 90 -16.92 5.86 -11.78
N ARG A 91 -15.70 5.97 -12.33
CA ARG A 91 -15.24 7.14 -13.12
C ARG A 91 -15.52 8.46 -12.39
N PHE A 92 -15.24 8.48 -11.09
CA PHE A 92 -15.67 9.58 -10.20
C PHE A 92 -15.09 10.93 -10.64
N ILE A 93 -13.79 10.98 -10.96
CA ILE A 93 -13.12 12.23 -11.39
C ILE A 93 -13.74 12.79 -12.68
N PRO A 94 -13.89 12.00 -13.78
CA PRO A 94 -14.63 12.48 -14.94
C PRO A 94 -16.07 12.91 -14.64
N ALA A 95 -16.78 12.20 -13.75
CA ALA A 95 -18.15 12.54 -13.38
C ALA A 95 -18.23 13.91 -12.68
N VAL A 96 -17.33 14.18 -11.74
CA VAL A 96 -17.24 15.47 -11.04
C VAL A 96 -16.91 16.60 -12.03
N ASN A 97 -15.97 16.38 -12.95
CA ASN A 97 -15.57 17.39 -13.93
C ASN A 97 -16.67 17.71 -14.97
N ASN A 98 -17.66 16.83 -15.15
CA ASN A 98 -18.74 16.97 -16.12
C ASN A 98 -20.12 17.18 -15.48
N VAL A 99 -20.19 17.57 -14.21
CA VAL A 99 -21.46 17.73 -13.47
C VAL A 99 -22.47 18.68 -14.14
N HIS A 100 -22.00 19.66 -14.91
CA HIS A 100 -22.88 20.61 -15.61
C HIS A 100 -23.44 20.09 -16.94
N LYS A 101 -22.87 18.99 -17.47
CA LYS A 101 -23.15 18.45 -18.80
C LYS A 101 -23.37 16.93 -18.79
N TRP A 102 -23.64 16.36 -17.62
CA TRP A 102 -23.68 14.90 -17.46
C TRP A 102 -24.80 14.20 -18.25
N ARG A 103 -25.84 14.96 -18.65
CA ARG A 103 -26.95 14.50 -19.51
C ARG A 103 -26.78 14.81 -20.99
N ASP A 104 -25.65 15.38 -21.40
CA ASP A 104 -25.34 15.48 -22.83
C ASP A 104 -25.08 14.06 -23.34
N ASP A 105 -25.60 13.69 -24.52
CA ASP A 105 -25.61 12.30 -25.02
C ASP A 105 -24.24 11.60 -24.97
N GLU A 106 -23.16 12.34 -25.27
CA GLU A 106 -21.78 11.83 -25.22
C GLU A 106 -21.32 11.59 -23.78
N ASN A 107 -21.65 12.50 -22.86
CA ASN A 107 -21.28 12.39 -21.45
C ASN A 107 -22.09 11.30 -20.74
N GLU A 108 -23.39 11.16 -21.00
CA GLU A 108 -24.19 10.12 -20.36
C GLU A 108 -23.66 8.72 -20.72
N ARG A 109 -23.31 8.50 -21.99
CA ARG A 109 -22.71 7.23 -22.43
C ARG A 109 -21.34 7.00 -21.82
N PHE A 110 -20.51 8.04 -21.79
CA PHE A 110 -19.15 7.94 -21.25
C PHE A 110 -19.13 7.72 -19.73
N LEU A 111 -20.02 8.38 -18.99
CA LEU A 111 -20.07 8.31 -17.53
C LEU A 111 -20.79 7.08 -16.99
N ARG A 112 -21.48 6.30 -17.84
CA ARG A 112 -22.05 5.00 -17.44
C ARG A 112 -20.90 4.07 -17.02
N SER A 113 -20.92 3.70 -15.74
CA SER A 113 -19.93 2.83 -15.11
C SER A 113 -20.52 1.49 -14.74
N ASN A 114 -19.66 0.50 -14.50
CA ASN A 114 -20.06 -0.80 -13.98
C ASN A 114 -20.33 -0.75 -12.47
N GLU A 115 -21.03 -1.76 -11.96
CA GLU A 115 -21.20 -2.02 -10.54
C GLU A 115 -20.14 -3.02 -10.06
N LEU A 116 -19.78 -2.94 -8.77
CA LEU A 116 -18.83 -3.87 -8.15
C LEU A 116 -19.47 -5.25 -7.88
N ALA A 117 -20.77 -5.31 -7.66
CA ALA A 117 -21.45 -6.57 -7.34
C ALA A 117 -21.22 -7.63 -8.43
N GLY A 118 -20.86 -8.84 -8.01
CA GLY A 118 -20.53 -9.96 -8.91
C GLY A 118 -19.15 -9.90 -9.57
N LYS A 119 -18.40 -8.80 -9.41
CA LYS A 119 -17.01 -8.68 -9.87
C LYS A 119 -16.06 -9.38 -8.92
N THR A 120 -14.84 -9.65 -9.37
CA THR A 120 -13.80 -10.32 -8.59
C THR A 120 -12.68 -9.34 -8.24
N ILE A 121 -12.34 -9.25 -6.95
CA ILE A 121 -11.11 -8.61 -6.49
C ILE A 121 -10.06 -9.68 -6.17
N GLY A 122 -8.88 -9.52 -6.75
CA GLY A 122 -7.67 -10.24 -6.39
C GLY A 122 -6.83 -9.42 -5.41
N ILE A 123 -6.50 -9.98 -4.25
CA ILE A 123 -5.71 -9.30 -3.21
C ILE A 123 -4.33 -9.94 -3.11
N VAL A 124 -3.28 -9.16 -3.33
CA VAL A 124 -1.88 -9.56 -3.12
C VAL A 124 -1.46 -9.18 -1.71
N GLY A 125 -1.36 -10.16 -0.83
CA GLY A 125 -1.13 -9.99 0.61
C GLY A 125 -2.44 -9.86 1.39
N LEU A 126 -2.83 -10.92 2.09
CA LEU A 126 -4.03 -10.98 2.95
C LEU A 126 -3.68 -10.72 4.43
N GLY A 127 -2.78 -9.76 4.64
CA GLY A 127 -2.43 -9.23 5.95
C GLY A 127 -3.53 -8.36 6.55
N ARG A 128 -3.17 -7.52 7.52
CA ARG A 128 -4.10 -6.61 8.22
C ARG A 128 -4.93 -5.74 7.28
N ILE A 129 -4.28 -5.10 6.31
CA ILE A 129 -4.93 -4.21 5.32
C ILE A 129 -5.74 -5.04 4.33
N GLY A 130 -5.14 -6.09 3.74
CA GLY A 130 -5.82 -6.98 2.79
C GLY A 130 -7.11 -7.60 3.34
N ARG A 131 -7.12 -8.04 4.61
CA ARG A 131 -8.34 -8.55 5.26
C ARG A 131 -9.45 -7.49 5.38
N LYS A 132 -9.10 -6.23 5.61
CA LYS A 132 -10.10 -5.14 5.66
C LYS A 132 -10.67 -4.85 4.27
N ILE A 133 -9.81 -4.81 3.24
CA ILE A 133 -10.22 -4.67 1.84
C ILE A 133 -11.14 -5.82 1.43
N ALA A 134 -10.80 -7.05 1.80
CA ALA A 134 -11.63 -8.23 1.53
C ALA A 134 -13.03 -8.12 2.16
N ARG A 135 -13.12 -7.64 3.41
CA ARG A 135 -14.40 -7.37 4.08
C ARG A 135 -15.20 -6.27 3.39
N TYR A 136 -14.55 -5.23 2.89
CA TYR A 136 -15.22 -4.18 2.12
C TYR A 136 -15.77 -4.75 0.81
N ALA A 137 -14.97 -5.55 0.10
CA ALA A 137 -15.39 -6.20 -1.14
C ALA A 137 -16.59 -7.14 -0.94
N GLU A 138 -16.58 -7.95 0.10
CA GLU A 138 -17.70 -8.80 0.49
C GLU A 138 -18.98 -7.98 0.77
N ALA A 139 -18.86 -6.86 1.49
CA ALA A 139 -19.99 -5.96 1.74
C ALA A 139 -20.58 -5.32 0.48
N PHE A 140 -19.79 -5.20 -0.59
CA PHE A 140 -20.21 -4.72 -1.91
C PHE A 140 -20.64 -5.85 -2.87
N GLY A 141 -20.73 -7.10 -2.39
CA GLY A 141 -21.17 -8.25 -3.17
C GLY A 141 -20.13 -8.73 -4.19
N MET A 142 -18.85 -8.47 -3.96
CA MET A 142 -17.76 -8.96 -4.81
C MET A 142 -17.32 -10.37 -4.42
N ASN A 143 -16.74 -11.09 -5.37
CA ASN A 143 -15.96 -12.29 -5.11
C ASN A 143 -14.54 -11.89 -4.68
N VAL A 144 -13.99 -12.55 -3.66
CA VAL A 144 -12.63 -12.28 -3.17
C VAL A 144 -11.73 -13.48 -3.43
N GLU A 145 -10.65 -13.24 -4.16
CA GLU A 145 -9.52 -14.16 -4.30
C GLU A 145 -8.26 -13.50 -3.75
N TYR A 146 -7.31 -14.28 -3.23
CA TYR A 146 -6.07 -13.72 -2.69
C TYR A 146 -4.84 -14.58 -2.96
N TYR A 147 -3.71 -13.92 -3.13
CA TYR A 147 -2.38 -14.52 -3.15
C TYR A 147 -1.62 -14.07 -1.90
N ASP A 148 -1.28 -15.01 -1.03
CA ASP A 148 -0.44 -14.80 0.15
C ASP A 148 0.25 -16.12 0.51
N PRO A 149 1.60 -16.19 0.52
CA PRO A 149 2.33 -17.42 0.86
C PRO A 149 2.14 -17.87 2.32
N TYR A 150 1.86 -16.94 3.22
CA TYR A 150 1.87 -17.18 4.67
C TYR A 150 0.46 -17.34 5.26
N VAL A 151 -0.55 -16.73 4.65
CA VAL A 151 -1.95 -16.88 5.08
C VAL A 151 -2.56 -18.11 4.42
N THR A 152 -2.76 -19.17 5.22
CA THR A 152 -3.36 -20.43 4.76
C THR A 152 -4.81 -20.62 5.19
N ASN A 153 -5.24 -19.90 6.24
CA ASN A 153 -6.57 -20.02 6.81
C ASN A 153 -7.35 -18.71 6.62
N SER A 154 -8.27 -18.71 5.67
CA SER A 154 -9.16 -17.58 5.34
C SER A 154 -10.43 -18.14 4.71
N GLN A 155 -11.54 -17.42 4.86
CA GLN A 155 -12.80 -17.75 4.18
C GLN A 155 -12.77 -17.44 2.67
N TYR A 156 -11.84 -16.59 2.24
CA TYR A 156 -11.70 -16.18 0.84
C TYR A 156 -10.91 -17.24 0.05
N LYS A 157 -11.05 -17.25 -1.28
CA LYS A 157 -10.37 -18.23 -2.12
C LYS A 157 -8.88 -17.89 -2.26
N ARG A 158 -8.01 -18.78 -1.78
CA ARG A 158 -6.56 -18.67 -1.96
C ARG A 158 -6.16 -19.12 -3.37
N VAL A 159 -5.27 -18.38 -4.02
CA VAL A 159 -4.52 -18.83 -5.19
C VAL A 159 -3.05 -19.02 -4.83
N PHE A 160 -2.36 -19.90 -5.56
CA PHE A 160 -0.99 -20.32 -5.24
C PHE A 160 0.07 -19.60 -6.08
N SER A 161 -0.35 -18.78 -7.04
CA SER A 161 0.51 -17.89 -7.81
C SER A 161 -0.21 -16.56 -8.04
N LEU A 162 0.57 -15.51 -8.27
CA LEU A 162 0.04 -14.19 -8.63
C LEU A 162 -0.82 -14.24 -9.90
N THR A 163 -0.36 -14.99 -10.91
CA THR A 163 -1.10 -15.25 -12.16
C THR A 163 -2.43 -15.99 -11.95
N GLY A 164 -2.62 -16.65 -10.80
CA GLY A 164 -3.91 -17.21 -10.42
C GLY A 164 -5.02 -16.16 -10.28
N LEU A 165 -4.66 -14.88 -10.09
CA LEU A 165 -5.58 -13.74 -10.00
C LEU A 165 -5.95 -13.15 -11.37
N GLN A 166 -5.52 -13.72 -12.49
CA GLN A 166 -5.73 -13.17 -13.84
C GLN A 166 -7.20 -12.92 -14.23
N LYS A 167 -8.15 -13.56 -13.52
CA LYS A 167 -9.60 -13.35 -13.74
C LYS A 167 -10.19 -12.21 -12.91
N ALA A 168 -9.40 -11.54 -12.08
CA ALA A 168 -9.86 -10.42 -11.27
C ALA A 168 -10.20 -9.21 -12.16
N ASP A 169 -11.24 -8.47 -11.77
CA ASP A 169 -11.55 -7.14 -12.31
C ASP A 169 -10.73 -6.05 -11.62
N ILE A 170 -10.31 -6.31 -10.37
CA ILE A 170 -9.47 -5.42 -9.57
C ILE A 170 -8.32 -6.22 -8.96
N LEU A 171 -7.08 -5.76 -9.10
CA LEU A 171 -5.92 -6.27 -8.38
C LEU A 171 -5.49 -5.26 -7.32
N SER A 172 -5.61 -5.61 -6.05
CA SER A 172 -5.21 -4.76 -4.92
C SER A 172 -3.92 -5.28 -4.28
N ILE A 173 -2.92 -4.42 -4.19
CA ILE A 173 -1.59 -4.76 -3.66
C ILE A 173 -1.48 -4.23 -2.22
N SER A 174 -1.34 -5.15 -1.27
CA SER A 174 -1.31 -4.89 0.17
C SER A 174 -0.25 -5.71 0.90
N CYS A 175 0.73 -6.25 0.15
CA CYS A 175 1.85 -7.00 0.70
C CYS A 175 2.94 -6.08 1.27
N TYR A 176 3.82 -6.63 2.09
CA TYR A 176 4.97 -5.91 2.62
C TYR A 176 6.08 -5.85 1.57
N LEU A 177 6.89 -4.78 1.54
CA LEU A 177 8.06 -4.71 0.67
C LEU A 177 9.21 -5.54 1.26
N THR A 178 9.63 -6.55 0.51
CA THR A 178 10.77 -7.43 0.77
C THR A 178 11.55 -7.61 -0.54
N ASP A 179 12.69 -8.27 -0.49
CA ASP A 179 13.43 -8.62 -1.72
C ASP A 179 12.61 -9.51 -2.66
N GLU A 180 11.69 -10.32 -2.11
CA GLU A 180 10.80 -11.20 -2.88
C GLU A 180 9.61 -10.46 -3.50
N THR A 181 9.17 -9.36 -2.90
CA THR A 181 8.01 -8.58 -3.39
C THR A 181 8.41 -7.30 -4.14
N LYS A 182 9.70 -6.96 -4.17
CA LYS A 182 10.22 -5.86 -4.97
C LYS A 182 10.07 -6.19 -6.46
N GLY A 183 9.42 -5.31 -7.21
CA GLY A 183 9.10 -5.53 -8.63
C GLY A 183 8.17 -6.74 -8.85
N LEU A 184 7.36 -7.11 -7.86
CA LEU A 184 6.43 -8.24 -7.96
C LEU A 184 5.46 -8.11 -9.14
N ILE A 185 5.03 -6.89 -9.44
CA ILE A 185 4.26 -6.56 -10.65
C ILE A 185 5.23 -5.97 -11.68
N SER A 186 5.79 -6.83 -12.52
CA SER A 186 6.75 -6.47 -13.57
C SER A 186 6.69 -7.48 -14.73
N ASN A 187 7.49 -7.28 -15.78
CA ASN A 187 7.88 -8.33 -16.73
C ASN A 187 6.73 -9.18 -17.30
N GLY A 188 5.66 -8.54 -17.75
CA GLY A 188 4.54 -9.24 -18.39
C GLY A 188 3.61 -9.99 -17.44
N VAL A 189 3.74 -9.79 -16.12
CA VAL A 189 2.89 -10.42 -15.10
C VAL A 189 1.40 -10.17 -15.36
N LEU A 190 1.05 -9.02 -15.92
CA LEU A 190 -0.34 -8.63 -16.20
C LEU A 190 -0.82 -9.00 -17.61
N ASP A 191 0.01 -9.61 -18.47
CA ASP A 191 -0.31 -9.83 -19.89
C ASP A 191 -1.53 -10.74 -20.11
N ASN A 192 -1.82 -11.62 -19.15
CA ASN A 192 -2.97 -12.53 -19.20
C ASN A 192 -4.14 -12.09 -18.32
N PHE A 193 -4.03 -10.92 -17.68
CA PHE A 193 -5.15 -10.34 -16.95
C PHE A 193 -6.17 -9.74 -17.91
N LYS A 194 -7.31 -9.31 -17.37
CA LYS A 194 -8.33 -8.63 -18.16
C LYS A 194 -7.81 -7.31 -18.73
N GLU A 195 -8.22 -6.97 -19.95
CA GLU A 195 -7.90 -5.69 -20.58
C GLU A 195 -8.42 -4.49 -19.76
N ASP A 196 -9.53 -4.65 -19.03
CA ASP A 196 -10.12 -3.62 -18.16
C ASP A 196 -9.73 -3.75 -16.69
N LEU A 197 -8.64 -4.46 -16.38
CA LEU A 197 -8.14 -4.62 -15.02
C LEU A 197 -7.84 -3.27 -14.36
N ILE A 198 -8.35 -3.08 -13.15
CA ILE A 198 -7.94 -1.96 -12.29
C ILE A 198 -6.89 -2.44 -11.30
N VAL A 199 -5.69 -1.86 -11.35
CA VAL A 199 -4.62 -2.12 -10.38
C VAL A 199 -4.58 -0.98 -9.36
N VAL A 200 -4.58 -1.32 -8.08
CA VAL A 200 -4.44 -0.35 -6.99
C VAL A 200 -3.32 -0.77 -6.05
N ASN A 201 -2.28 0.06 -5.99
CA ASN A 201 -1.18 -0.08 -5.04
C ASN A 201 -1.23 1.04 -4.00
N THR A 202 -1.51 0.69 -2.75
CA THR A 202 -1.36 1.60 -1.60
C THR A 202 -0.40 1.02 -0.56
N SER A 203 0.51 0.15 -0.99
CA SER A 203 1.51 -0.49 -0.15
C SER A 203 2.84 0.27 -0.22
N ARG A 204 3.75 -0.17 -1.10
CA ARG A 204 5.02 0.47 -1.43
C ARG A 204 5.17 0.51 -2.94
N GLY A 205 5.66 1.63 -3.48
CA GLY A 205 5.77 1.84 -4.93
C GLY A 205 6.65 0.75 -5.56
N GLU A 206 7.74 0.41 -4.88
CA GLU A 206 8.76 -0.55 -5.29
C GLU A 206 8.25 -2.00 -5.41
N THR A 207 7.01 -2.30 -4.98
CA THR A 207 6.38 -3.59 -5.26
C THR A 207 5.94 -3.74 -6.72
N VAL A 208 5.99 -2.65 -7.47
CA VAL A 208 5.57 -2.53 -8.85
C VAL A 208 6.72 -1.91 -9.65
N ASP A 209 6.91 -2.38 -10.87
CA ASP A 209 7.79 -1.73 -11.85
C ASP A 209 7.01 -0.59 -12.53
N GLU A 210 7.42 0.65 -12.27
CA GLU A 210 6.71 1.85 -12.76
C GLU A 210 6.76 1.98 -14.28
N ASP A 211 7.89 1.63 -14.90
CA ASP A 211 8.04 1.68 -16.37
C ASP A 211 7.13 0.63 -17.02
N TYR A 212 7.07 -0.57 -16.44
CA TYR A 212 6.15 -1.61 -16.90
C TYR A 212 4.69 -1.19 -16.80
N ILE A 213 4.28 -0.54 -15.70
CA ILE A 213 2.91 -0.04 -15.57
C ILE A 213 2.64 1.11 -16.53
N TYR A 214 3.61 2.01 -16.73
CA TYR A 214 3.47 3.13 -17.66
C TYR A 214 3.19 2.65 -19.08
N ASP A 215 3.89 1.61 -19.53
CA ASP A 215 3.71 1.03 -20.88
C ASP A 215 2.34 0.35 -21.09
N LEU A 216 1.58 0.06 -20.02
CA LEU A 216 0.26 -0.56 -20.07
C LEU A 216 -0.92 0.45 -20.14
N VAL A 217 -0.69 1.73 -19.87
CA VAL A 217 -1.74 2.78 -19.72
C VAL A 217 -1.77 3.72 -20.91
#